data_AF-A0A257B258-F1
#
_entry.id   AF-A0A257B258-F1
#
_cell.length_a   1.000
_cell.length_b   1.000
_cell.length_c   1.000
_cell.angle_alpha   90.00
_cell.angle_beta   90.00
_cell.angle_gamma   90.00
#
_symmetry.space_group_name_H-M   'P 1'
#
loop_
_entity.id
_entity.type
_entity.pdbx_description
1 polymer ?
#
loop_
_entity_poly.entity_id
_entity_poly.type
_entity_poly.pdbx_seq_one_letter_code
_entity_poly.pdbx_strand_id
1 'polypeptide(L)'
;MKIENRATYKTKLNLEELVQTTLAALPRNHSSGVTRIVFVDRILDRNVPADKRDKLPLLYHPKTPVSGAWFEIALGPLIEQKGWWRRFVARRSLRVNLTHTLLALMGQHYHFNFSHGRKKTEYEPAIREYIRKGLEALRESDTSYRMRLMRPLLPYLDRFARWLAKQQRKALQARAKQAK
;
A
#
# COMPACT_ATOMS: atom_id res chain seq x y z
N MET A 1 16.56 -7.87 -5.58
CA MET A 1 15.96 -7.02 -4.52
C MET A 1 15.93 -7.82 -3.23
N LYS A 2 16.47 -7.29 -2.13
CA LYS A 2 16.53 -8.00 -0.83
C LYS A 2 15.28 -7.69 0.00
N ILE A 3 14.73 -8.69 0.69
CA ILE A 3 13.60 -8.50 1.60
C ILE A 3 14.11 -8.72 3.02
N GLU A 4 14.02 -7.70 3.87
CA GLU A 4 14.46 -7.75 5.26
C GLU A 4 13.26 -7.61 6.19
N ASN A 5 13.09 -8.56 7.11
CA ASN A 5 12.09 -8.46 8.16
C ASN A 5 12.78 -8.07 9.48
N ARG A 6 12.58 -6.83 9.90
CA ARG A 6 13.04 -6.30 11.20
C ARG A 6 11.87 -6.05 12.16
N ALA A 7 10.66 -6.46 11.79
CA ALA A 7 9.48 -6.30 12.61
C ALA A 7 9.40 -7.40 13.68
N THR A 8 8.99 -7.02 14.89
CA THR A 8 8.80 -7.93 16.02
C THR A 8 7.45 -8.65 15.95
N TYR A 9 6.49 -8.14 15.17
CA TYR A 9 5.17 -8.74 15.06
C TYR A 9 5.21 -10.12 14.39
N LYS A 10 4.71 -11.13 15.12
CA LYS A 10 4.42 -12.45 14.57
C LYS A 10 3.21 -12.37 13.63
N THR A 11 3.48 -12.32 12.33
CA THR A 11 2.44 -12.43 11.30
C THR A 11 2.40 -13.87 10.78
N LYS A 12 1.20 -14.42 10.55
CA LYS A 12 1.04 -15.72 9.85
C LYS A 12 1.24 -15.60 8.34
N LEU A 13 1.53 -14.41 7.85
CA LEU A 13 1.69 -14.12 6.44
C LEU A 13 3.16 -14.33 6.06
N ASN A 14 3.39 -15.03 4.96
CA ASN A 14 4.71 -15.04 4.34
C ASN A 14 4.91 -13.70 3.61
N LEU A 15 5.66 -12.79 4.25
CA LEU A 15 5.89 -11.44 3.75
C LEU A 15 6.67 -11.45 2.43
N GLU A 16 7.61 -12.38 2.29
CA GLU A 16 8.41 -12.53 1.09
C GLU A 16 7.57 -13.02 -0.10
N GLU A 17 6.76 -14.05 0.11
CA GLU A 17 5.82 -14.54 -0.91
C GLU A 17 4.83 -13.43 -1.34
N LEU A 18 4.34 -12.64 -0.38
CA LEU A 18 3.43 -11.53 -0.67
C LEU A 18 4.10 -10.47 -1.56
N VAL A 19 5.34 -10.10 -1.25
CA VAL A 19 6.12 -9.15 -2.05
C VAL A 19 6.34 -9.72 -3.45
N GLN A 20 6.79 -10.97 -3.56
CA GLN A 20 7.04 -11.61 -4.85
C GLN A 20 5.78 -11.68 -5.70
N THR A 21 4.65 -12.11 -5.13
CA THR A 21 3.35 -12.16 -5.81
C THR A 21 2.92 -10.77 -6.28
N THR A 22 3.06 -9.75 -5.41
CA THR A 22 2.69 -8.37 -5.73
C THR A 22 3.52 -7.82 -6.89
N LEU A 23 4.83 -8.07 -6.89
CA LEU A 23 5.74 -7.58 -7.93
C LEU A 23 5.62 -8.37 -9.23
N ALA A 24 5.26 -9.66 -9.19
CA ALA A 24 5.06 -10.47 -10.37
C ALA A 24 3.90 -9.97 -11.25
N ALA A 25 2.90 -9.30 -10.65
CA ALA A 25 1.81 -8.67 -11.38
C ALA A 25 2.17 -7.32 -12.03
N LEU A 26 3.37 -6.79 -11.77
CA LEU A 26 3.84 -5.52 -12.32
C LEU A 26 4.85 -5.75 -13.45
N PRO A 27 5.00 -4.79 -14.39
CA PRO A 27 6.07 -4.84 -15.37
C PRO A 27 7.45 -4.88 -14.68
N ARG A 28 8.32 -5.80 -15.10
CA ARG A 28 9.64 -6.03 -14.47
C ARG A 28 10.46 -4.75 -14.33
N ASN A 29 10.39 -3.87 -15.32
CA ASN A 29 11.13 -2.61 -15.37
C ASN A 29 10.78 -1.65 -14.23
N HIS A 30 9.57 -1.74 -13.67
CA HIS A 30 9.15 -0.81 -12.60
C HIS A 30 9.89 -1.08 -11.30
N SER A 31 10.35 -2.31 -11.07
CA SER A 31 11.16 -2.68 -9.90
C SER A 31 12.65 -2.37 -10.05
N SER A 32 13.07 -1.93 -11.24
CA SER A 32 14.47 -1.65 -11.54
C SER A 32 14.99 -0.48 -10.69
N GLY A 33 16.13 -0.67 -10.02
CA GLY A 33 16.71 0.33 -9.14
C GLY A 33 16.24 0.27 -7.68
N VAL A 34 15.26 -0.60 -7.35
CA VAL A 34 14.89 -0.91 -5.96
C VAL A 34 15.84 -1.96 -5.39
N THR A 35 16.58 -1.59 -4.37
CA THR A 35 17.60 -2.45 -3.75
C THR A 35 17.02 -3.39 -2.71
N ARG A 36 16.19 -2.85 -1.80
CA ARG A 36 15.62 -3.62 -0.68
C ARG A 36 14.25 -3.12 -0.23
N ILE A 37 13.51 -4.02 0.41
CA ILE A 37 12.26 -3.75 1.12
C ILE A 37 12.46 -4.18 2.57
N VAL A 38 12.22 -3.27 3.50
CA VAL A 38 12.42 -3.50 4.94
C VAL A 38 11.08 -3.39 5.66
N PHE A 39 10.69 -4.45 6.36
CA PHE A 39 9.55 -4.43 7.26
C PHE A 39 10.02 -4.05 8.66
N VAL A 40 9.36 -3.06 9.25
CA VAL A 40 9.66 -2.53 10.60
C VAL A 40 8.39 -2.44 11.42
N ASP A 41 8.52 -2.30 12.74
CA ASP A 41 7.35 -2.08 13.59
C ASP A 41 6.79 -0.67 13.39
N ARG A 42 7.67 0.35 13.38
CA ARG A 42 7.35 1.77 13.15
C ARG A 42 8.47 2.45 12.37
N ILE A 43 8.11 3.48 11.61
CA ILE A 43 9.08 4.32 10.88
C ILE A 43 9.69 5.32 11.86
N LEU A 44 11.01 5.29 11.98
CA LEU A 44 11.78 6.13 12.91
C LEU A 44 12.57 7.26 12.21
N ASP A 45 12.27 7.52 10.94
CA ASP A 45 12.98 8.52 10.15
C ASP A 45 12.85 9.94 10.75
N ARG A 46 13.99 10.62 10.93
CA ARG A 46 14.07 11.95 11.53
C ARG A 46 13.41 13.05 10.69
N ASN A 47 13.34 12.86 9.37
CA ASN A 47 12.75 13.81 8.43
C ASN A 47 11.22 13.82 8.45
N VAL A 48 10.61 12.78 9.01
CA VAL A 48 9.15 12.71 9.18
C VAL A 48 8.77 13.43 10.48
N PRO A 49 7.76 14.32 10.47
CA PRO A 49 7.25 14.94 11.70
C PRO A 49 6.79 13.90 12.73
N ALA A 50 7.11 14.11 14.01
CA ALA A 50 6.88 13.14 15.09
C ALA A 50 5.40 12.75 15.24
N ASP A 51 4.48 13.69 15.00
CA ASP A 51 3.02 13.50 15.02
C ASP A 51 2.51 12.52 13.94
N LYS A 52 3.28 12.34 12.87
CA LYS A 52 2.93 11.48 11.73
C LYS A 52 3.65 10.14 11.74
N ARG A 53 4.81 10.03 12.39
CA ARG A 53 5.64 8.80 12.43
C ARG A 53 4.83 7.57 12.87
N ASP A 54 4.03 7.71 13.93
CA ASP A 54 3.24 6.62 14.49
C ASP A 54 2.09 6.13 13.62
N LYS A 55 1.67 6.93 12.64
CA LYS A 55 0.52 6.63 11.78
C LYS A 55 0.93 6.29 10.35
N LEU A 56 2.20 6.46 10.01
CA LEU A 56 2.70 6.31 8.65
C LEU A 56 2.94 4.81 8.35
N PRO A 57 2.20 4.20 7.41
CA PRO A 57 2.37 2.78 7.12
C PRO A 57 3.55 2.49 6.17
N LEU A 58 4.06 3.51 5.47
CA LEU A 58 5.05 3.36 4.41
C LEU A 58 5.94 4.58 4.27
N LEU A 59 7.20 4.37 3.94
CA LEU A 59 8.15 5.42 3.59
C LEU A 59 9.01 4.98 2.38
N TYR A 60 9.03 5.84 1.36
CA TYR A 60 9.89 5.69 0.21
C TYR A 60 11.21 6.42 0.44
N HIS A 61 12.32 5.70 0.30
CA HIS A 61 13.66 6.27 0.34
C HIS A 61 14.20 6.36 -1.09
N PRO A 62 14.34 7.57 -1.66
CA PRO A 62 14.82 7.75 -3.03
C PRO A 62 16.28 7.32 -3.16
N LYS A 63 16.71 7.09 -4.41
CA LYS A 63 18.12 6.82 -4.72
C LYS A 63 18.97 8.03 -4.29
N THR A 64 19.98 7.75 -3.49
CA THR A 64 21.03 8.70 -3.08
C THR A 64 22.36 8.27 -3.72
N PRO A 65 23.40 9.14 -3.74
CA PRO A 65 24.72 8.74 -4.23
C PRO A 65 25.32 7.53 -3.51
N VAL A 66 24.97 7.34 -2.22
CA VAL A 66 25.53 6.29 -1.35
C VAL A 66 24.66 5.04 -1.31
N SER A 67 23.35 5.15 -1.55
CA SER A 67 22.42 4.02 -1.48
C SER A 67 21.36 4.06 -2.59
N GLY A 68 21.09 2.90 -3.19
CA GLY A 68 19.99 2.76 -4.14
C GLY A 68 18.63 2.94 -3.47
N ALA A 69 17.57 3.13 -4.27
CA ALA A 69 16.23 3.33 -3.73
C ALA A 69 15.78 2.11 -2.91
N TRP A 70 15.09 2.34 -1.81
CA TRP A 70 14.59 1.26 -0.94
C TRP A 70 13.31 1.67 -0.22
N PHE A 71 12.60 0.67 0.30
CA PHE A 71 11.30 0.87 0.92
C PHE A 71 11.29 0.45 2.38
N GLU A 72 10.56 1.22 3.18
CA GLU A 72 10.30 0.91 4.58
C GLU A 72 8.79 0.77 4.78
N ILE A 73 8.36 -0.35 5.36
CA ILE A 73 6.94 -0.67 5.58
C ILE A 73 6.73 -0.92 7.07
N ALA A 74 5.89 -0.10 7.70
CA ALA A 74 5.55 -0.23 9.11
C ALA A 74 4.37 -1.18 9.31
N LEU A 75 4.57 -2.26 10.06
CA LEU A 75 3.51 -3.21 10.41
C LEU A 75 2.63 -2.70 11.56
N GLY A 76 3.18 -1.88 12.46
CA GLY A 76 2.46 -1.33 13.62
C GLY A 76 1.16 -0.60 13.22
N PRO A 77 1.21 0.44 12.36
CA PRO A 77 0.01 1.15 11.91
C PRO A 77 -1.03 0.26 11.19
N LEU A 78 -0.58 -0.86 10.62
CA LEU A 78 -1.44 -1.80 9.89
C LEU A 78 -2.11 -2.82 10.82
N ILE A 79 -1.53 -3.14 11.97
CA ILE A 79 -1.99 -4.22 12.88
C ILE A 79 -2.52 -3.66 14.21
N GLU A 80 -1.91 -2.61 14.74
CA GLU A 80 -2.20 -2.03 16.05
C GLU A 80 -3.47 -1.18 16.01
N GLN A 81 -4.58 -1.86 16.26
CA GLN A 81 -5.88 -1.21 16.46
C GLN A 81 -6.37 -1.44 17.90
N LYS A 82 -6.99 -0.41 18.48
CA LYS A 82 -7.63 -0.50 19.81
C LYS A 82 -8.88 -1.39 19.72
N GLY A 83 -8.97 -2.41 20.58
CA GLY A 83 -10.09 -3.34 20.66
C GLY A 83 -9.89 -4.64 19.88
N TRP A 84 -10.39 -5.75 20.44
CA TRP A 84 -10.19 -7.10 19.91
C TRP A 84 -10.78 -7.29 18.51
N TRP A 85 -12.01 -6.79 18.27
CA TRP A 85 -12.66 -6.81 16.96
C TRP A 85 -11.85 -6.08 15.90
N ARG A 86 -11.37 -4.86 16.20
CA ARG A 86 -10.60 -4.07 15.24
C ARG A 86 -9.27 -4.73 14.92
N ARG A 87 -8.62 -5.34 15.92
CA ARG A 87 -7.39 -6.12 15.73
C ARG A 87 -7.63 -7.36 14.87
N PHE A 88 -8.75 -8.06 15.05
CA PHE A 88 -9.12 -9.19 14.21
C PHE A 88 -9.32 -8.77 12.75
N VAL A 89 -10.10 -7.70 12.52
CA VAL A 89 -10.31 -7.14 11.18
C VAL A 89 -8.99 -6.70 10.56
N ALA A 90 -8.13 -5.98 11.29
CA ALA A 90 -6.82 -5.54 10.83
C ALA A 90 -5.92 -6.72 10.41
N ARG A 91 -5.90 -7.81 11.19
CA ARG A 91 -5.16 -9.02 10.84
C ARG A 91 -5.70 -9.69 9.58
N ARG A 92 -7.02 -9.70 9.37
CA ARG A 92 -7.65 -10.25 8.17
C ARG A 92 -7.39 -9.39 6.92
N SER A 93 -7.37 -8.07 7.08
CA SER A 93 -7.09 -7.13 5.98
C SER A 93 -5.60 -6.87 5.76
N LEU A 94 -4.71 -7.38 6.62
CA LEU A 94 -3.27 -7.13 6.57
C LEU A 94 -2.66 -7.44 5.19
N ARG A 95 -3.03 -8.57 4.58
CA ARG A 95 -2.53 -8.94 3.23
C ARG A 95 -2.89 -7.90 2.18
N VAL A 96 -4.14 -7.43 2.19
CA VAL A 96 -4.65 -6.44 1.24
C VAL A 96 -4.00 -5.08 1.49
N ASN A 97 -3.89 -4.67 2.76
CA ASN A 97 -3.26 -3.41 3.12
C ASN A 97 -1.77 -3.39 2.76
N LEU A 98 -1.04 -4.49 3.00
CA LEU A 98 0.36 -4.62 2.60
C LEU A 98 0.54 -4.57 1.08
N THR A 99 -0.33 -5.25 0.33
CA THR A 99 -0.33 -5.20 -1.14
C THR A 99 -0.54 -3.76 -1.61
N HIS A 100 -1.52 -3.05 -1.05
CA HIS A 100 -1.79 -1.66 -1.38
C HIS A 100 -0.61 -0.74 -1.04
N THR A 101 0.04 -0.96 0.11
CA THR A 101 1.24 -0.23 0.53
C THR A 101 2.41 -0.46 -0.42
N LEU A 102 2.65 -1.71 -0.82
CA LEU A 102 3.70 -2.07 -1.79
C LEU A 102 3.44 -1.41 -3.14
N LEU A 103 2.21 -1.47 -3.64
CA LEU A 103 1.82 -0.81 -4.90
C LEU A 103 1.97 0.71 -4.81
N ALA A 104 1.69 1.32 -3.66
CA ALA A 104 1.88 2.75 -3.45
C ALA A 104 3.37 3.14 -3.49
N LEU A 105 4.24 2.38 -2.82
CA LEU A 105 5.69 2.57 -2.85
C LEU A 105 6.25 2.36 -4.26
N MET A 106 5.78 1.33 -4.97
CA MET A 106 6.16 1.10 -6.36
C MET A 106 5.69 2.21 -7.29
N GLY A 107 4.47 2.71 -7.10
CA GLY A 107 3.95 3.84 -7.86
C GLY A 107 4.76 5.11 -7.61
N GLN A 108 5.15 5.38 -6.36
CA GLN A 108 6.05 6.48 -6.02
C GLN A 108 7.41 6.32 -6.72
N HIS A 109 8.03 5.15 -6.61
CA HIS A 109 9.30 4.86 -7.26
C HIS A 109 9.22 5.01 -8.78
N TYR A 110 8.17 4.50 -9.41
CA TYR A 110 7.94 4.61 -10.84
C TYR A 110 7.80 6.07 -11.28
N HIS A 111 6.94 6.83 -10.60
CA HIS A 111 6.67 8.20 -11.00
C HIS A 111 7.82 9.16 -10.72
N PHE A 112 8.63 8.92 -9.68
CA PHE A 112 9.77 9.78 -9.36
C PHE A 112 11.01 9.49 -10.22
N ASN A 113 11.20 8.26 -10.71
CA ASN A 113 12.39 7.91 -11.48
C ASN A 113 12.16 7.78 -12.99
N PHE A 114 10.97 7.33 -13.42
CA PHE A 114 10.71 6.99 -14.82
C PHE A 114 9.70 7.92 -15.48
N SER A 115 8.73 8.46 -14.73
CA SER A 115 7.75 9.39 -15.33
C SER A 115 8.32 10.79 -15.44
N HIS A 116 8.68 11.20 -16.65
CA HIS A 116 9.17 12.53 -16.94
C HIS A 116 8.00 13.52 -17.08
N GLY A 117 8.18 14.76 -16.62
CA GLY A 117 7.28 15.88 -16.93
C GLY A 117 6.00 16.03 -16.10
N ARG A 118 5.84 15.32 -14.97
CA ARG A 118 4.66 15.48 -14.10
C ARG A 118 4.83 16.59 -13.07
N LYS A 119 3.78 17.40 -12.92
CA LYS A 119 3.73 18.45 -11.89
C LYS A 119 3.50 17.86 -10.50
N LYS A 120 3.93 18.58 -9.46
CA LYS A 120 3.80 18.12 -8.05
C LYS A 120 2.36 17.72 -7.68
N THR A 121 1.37 18.42 -8.21
CA THR A 121 -0.07 18.19 -7.97
C THR A 121 -0.61 16.93 -8.64
N GLU A 122 0.09 16.40 -9.66
CA GLU A 122 -0.36 15.27 -10.48
C GLU A 122 0.15 13.92 -9.98
N TYR A 123 1.13 13.90 -9.05
CA TYR A 123 1.68 12.65 -8.54
C TYR A 123 0.66 11.84 -7.73
N GLU A 124 -0.12 12.48 -6.87
CA GLU A 124 -1.10 11.77 -6.06
C GLU A 124 -2.15 11.02 -6.91
N PRO A 125 -2.84 11.66 -7.89
CA PRO A 125 -3.76 10.93 -8.76
C PRO A 125 -3.05 9.88 -9.61
N ALA A 126 -1.80 10.12 -10.03
CA ALA A 126 -1.00 9.16 -10.79
C ALA A 126 -0.72 7.88 -9.98
N ILE A 127 -0.26 8.03 -8.75
CA ILE A 127 0.02 6.91 -7.85
C ILE A 127 -1.27 6.16 -7.51
N ARG A 128 -2.39 6.86 -7.30
CA ARG A 128 -3.69 6.21 -7.08
C ARG A 128 -4.12 5.36 -8.27
N GLU A 129 -3.92 5.86 -9.48
CA GLU A 129 -4.22 5.13 -10.70
C GLU A 129 -3.28 3.93 -10.89
N TYR A 130 -1.99 4.10 -10.56
CA TYR A 130 -1.01 3.01 -10.55
C TYR A 130 -1.43 1.88 -9.62
N ILE A 131 -1.85 2.22 -8.39
CA ILE A 131 -2.32 1.23 -7.41
C ILE A 131 -3.54 0.50 -7.95
N ARG A 132 -4.49 1.22 -8.56
CA ARG A 132 -5.70 0.62 -9.13
C ARG A 132 -5.38 -0.41 -10.20
N LYS A 133 -4.49 -0.06 -11.15
CA LYS A 133 -4.04 -0.98 -12.20
C LYS A 133 -3.31 -2.19 -11.65
N GLY A 134 -2.45 -1.99 -10.64
CA GLY A 134 -1.74 -3.10 -9.98
C GLY A 134 -2.68 -4.05 -9.26
N LEU A 135 -3.71 -3.54 -8.58
CA LEU A 135 -4.73 -4.38 -7.93
C LEU A 135 -5.59 -5.14 -8.94
N GLU A 136 -5.89 -4.52 -10.08
CA GLU A 136 -6.63 -5.16 -11.17
C GLU A 136 -5.81 -6.30 -11.80
N ALA A 137 -4.53 -6.07 -12.10
CA ALA A 137 -3.63 -7.10 -12.59
C ALA A 137 -3.49 -8.28 -11.61
N LEU A 138 -3.38 -8.00 -10.31
CA LEU A 138 -3.36 -9.03 -9.27
C LEU A 138 -4.66 -9.83 -9.26
N ARG A 139 -5.81 -9.16 -9.35
CA ARG A 139 -7.12 -9.79 -9.38
C ARG A 139 -7.31 -10.69 -10.61
N GLU A 140 -6.79 -10.28 -11.76
CA GLU A 140 -6.84 -11.05 -13.01
C GLU A 140 -5.95 -12.29 -12.94
N SER A 141 -4.74 -12.14 -12.38
CA SER A 141 -3.81 -13.26 -12.15
C SER A 141 -4.31 -14.27 -11.10
N ASP A 142 -5.21 -13.85 -10.20
CA ASP A 142 -5.79 -14.73 -9.20
C ASP A 142 -6.81 -15.70 -9.85
N THR A 143 -6.36 -16.94 -10.02
CA THR A 143 -7.13 -18.06 -10.58
C THR A 143 -7.84 -18.89 -9.50
N SER A 144 -7.79 -18.46 -8.23
CA SER A 144 -8.41 -19.17 -7.12
C SER A 144 -9.88 -19.48 -7.37
N TYR A 145 -10.34 -20.65 -6.91
CA TYR A 145 -11.75 -21.07 -7.02
C TYR A 145 -12.72 -20.00 -6.50
N ARG A 146 -12.38 -19.34 -5.39
CA ARG A 146 -13.15 -18.22 -4.83
C ARG A 146 -13.26 -17.04 -5.78
N MET A 147 -12.19 -16.71 -6.49
CA MET A 147 -12.21 -15.64 -7.49
C MET A 147 -13.03 -16.02 -8.71
N ARG A 148 -12.99 -17.28 -9.15
CA ARG A 148 -13.87 -17.77 -10.23
C ARG A 148 -15.35 -17.62 -9.87
N LEU A 149 -15.72 -17.89 -8.61
CA LEU A 149 -17.08 -17.68 -8.11
C LEU A 149 -17.46 -16.20 -7.98
N MET A 150 -16.52 -15.36 -7.54
CA MET A 150 -16.77 -13.93 -7.28
C MET A 150 -16.69 -13.05 -8.53
N ARG A 151 -16.01 -13.48 -9.59
CA ARG A 151 -15.87 -12.77 -10.88
C ARG A 151 -17.17 -12.16 -11.42
N PRO A 152 -18.29 -12.91 -11.55
CA PRO A 152 -19.54 -12.34 -12.05
C PRO A 152 -20.15 -11.27 -11.14
N LEU A 153 -19.83 -11.28 -9.84
CA LEU A 153 -20.36 -10.31 -8.86
C LEU A 153 -19.50 -9.06 -8.71
N LEU A 154 -18.26 -9.07 -9.23
CA LEU A 154 -17.33 -7.93 -9.20
C LEU A 154 -17.96 -6.59 -9.65
N PRO A 155 -18.70 -6.49 -10.77
CA PRO A 155 -19.24 -5.19 -11.20
C PRO A 155 -20.22 -4.59 -10.18
N TYR A 156 -20.98 -5.43 -9.48
CA TYR A 156 -21.90 -4.99 -8.43
C TYR A 156 -21.16 -4.57 -7.17
N LEU A 157 -20.14 -5.34 -6.76
CA LEU A 157 -19.27 -5.00 -5.63
C LEU A 157 -18.52 -3.69 -5.86
N ASP A 158 -18.04 -3.45 -7.08
CA ASP A 158 -17.35 -2.20 -7.45
C ASP A 158 -18.30 -0.99 -7.38
N ARG A 159 -19.56 -1.15 -7.82
CA ARG A 159 -20.59 -0.09 -7.67
C ARG A 159 -20.87 0.19 -6.19
N PHE A 160 -21.01 -0.86 -5.38
CA PHE A 160 -21.25 -0.72 -3.94
C PHE A 160 -20.07 -0.05 -3.22
N ALA A 161 -18.83 -0.43 -3.57
CA ALA A 161 -17.62 0.18 -3.04
C ALA A 161 -17.53 1.68 -3.37
N ARG A 162 -17.86 2.07 -4.61
CA ARG A 162 -17.91 3.50 -5.01
C ARG A 162 -18.97 4.27 -4.24
N TRP A 163 -20.13 3.66 -4.01
CA TRP A 163 -21.20 4.25 -3.21
C TRP A 163 -20.75 4.45 -1.76
N LEU A 164 -20.15 3.44 -1.12
CA LEU A 164 -19.60 3.55 0.24
C LEU A 164 -18.51 4.63 0.33
N ALA A 165 -17.61 4.70 -0.64
CA ALA A 165 -16.58 5.73 -0.69
C ALA A 165 -17.20 7.14 -0.79
N LYS A 166 -18.28 7.30 -1.57
CA LYS A 166 -19.02 8.56 -1.65
C LYS A 166 -19.64 8.92 -0.30
N GLN A 167 -20.21 7.96 0.42
CA GLN A 167 -20.78 8.19 1.75
C GLN A 167 -19.71 8.57 2.79
N GLN A 168 -18.56 7.89 2.81
CA GLN A 168 -17.46 8.24 3.71
C GLN A 168 -16.93 9.65 3.45
N ARG A 169 -16.78 10.05 2.17
CA ARG A 169 -16.38 11.41 1.82
C ARG A 169 -17.37 12.46 2.33
N LYS A 170 -18.67 12.21 2.17
CA LYS A 170 -19.71 13.09 2.73
C LYS A 170 -19.61 13.20 4.25
N ALA A 171 -19.44 12.08 4.96
CA ALA A 171 -19.31 12.08 6.41
C ALA A 171 -18.06 12.83 6.91
N LEU A 172 -16.91 12.67 6.22
CA LEU A 172 -15.69 13.42 6.53
C LEU A 172 -15.86 14.92 6.28
N GLN A 173 -16.51 15.31 5.19
CA GLN A 173 -16.82 16.71 4.91
C GLN A 173 -17.78 17.30 5.94
N ALA A 174 -18.80 16.55 6.37
CA ALA A 174 -19.71 16.99 7.41
C ALA A 174 -18.99 17.22 8.75
N ARG A 175 -18.08 16.31 9.14
CA ARG A 175 -17.23 16.47 10.33
C ARG A 175 -16.28 17.66 10.22
N ALA A 176 -15.67 17.87 9.05
CA ALA A 176 -14.79 19.01 8.81
C ALA A 176 -15.52 20.35 8.85
N LYS A 177 -16.80 20.38 8.45
CA LYS A 177 -17.67 21.56 8.58
C LYS A 177 -18.12 21.81 10.02
N GLN A 178 -18.28 20.77 10.83
CA GLN A 178 -18.63 20.88 12.26
C GLN A 178 -17.44 21.29 13.14
N ALA A 179 -16.21 21.09 12.66
CA ALA A 179 -14.98 21.45 13.37
C ALA A 179 -14.43 22.85 12.99
N LYS A 180 -15.12 23.57 12.10
CA LYS A 180 -14.88 24.98 11.76
C LYS A 180 -15.94 25.84 12.41
#